data_AF-A0A1V5NC38-F1
#
_entry.id   AF-A0A1V5NC38-F1
#
_cell.length_a   1.000
_cell.length_b   1.000
_cell.length_c   1.000
_cell.angle_alpha   90.00
_cell.angle_beta   90.00
_cell.angle_gamma   90.00
#
_symmetry.space_group_name_H-M   'P 1'
#
loop_
_entity.id
_entity.type
_entity.pdbx_description
1 polymer ?
#
loop_
_entity_poly.entity_id
_entity_poly.type
_entity_poly.pdbx_seq_one_letter_code
_entity_poly.pdbx_strand_id
1 'polypeptide(L)' 'METSIIHPTINLDNVDPKCDPKLDFVPKAAKERKVNYAASNSFGFGGHNACLVVGKI' A
#
# COMPACT_ATOMS: atom_id res chain seq x y z
N MET A 1 7.24 -3.17 -9.26
CA MET A 1 8.08 -4.25 -8.67
C MET A 1 9.49 -4.24 -9.22
N GLU A 2 9.68 -3.83 -10.47
CA GLU A 2 10.98 -3.74 -11.15
C GLU A 2 12.08 -3.06 -10.33
N THR A 3 11.79 -1.91 -9.71
CA THR A 3 12.75 -1.14 -8.89
C THR A 3 12.88 -1.64 -7.45
N SER A 4 12.01 -2.56 -6.99
CA SER A 4 11.95 -3.02 -5.59
C SER A 4 11.82 -1.90 -4.54
N ILE A 5 11.27 -0.74 -4.91
CA ILE A 5 10.96 0.37 -4.01
C ILE A 5 9.45 0.47 -3.78
N ILE A 6 9.04 0.54 -2.52
CA ILE A 6 7.69 0.91 -2.10
C ILE A 6 7.69 2.40 -1.76
N HIS A 7 6.82 3.16 -2.41
CA HIS A 7 6.71 4.60 -2.18
C HIS A 7 6.12 4.91 -0.79
N PRO A 8 6.38 6.10 -0.24
CA PRO A 8 5.82 6.49 1.04
C PRO A 8 4.36 6.92 0.96
N THR A 9 3.68 6.86 2.11
CA THR A 9 2.54 7.70 2.44
C THR A 9 3.07 8.99 3.06
N ILE A 10 3.20 10.04 2.24
CA ILE A 10 4.04 11.22 2.53
C ILE A 10 3.56 12.09 3.71
N ASN A 11 2.26 12.17 3.97
CA ASN A 11 1.67 13.08 4.97
C ASN A 11 1.18 12.34 6.23
N LEU A 12 1.79 11.18 6.56
CA LEU A 12 1.39 10.37 7.70
C LEU A 12 2.26 10.67 8.93
N ASP A 13 1.83 11.63 9.74
CA ASP A 13 2.49 11.99 11.01
C ASP A 13 2.00 11.14 12.18
N ASN A 14 0.68 10.94 12.26
CA ASN A 14 0.01 10.21 13.33
C ASN A 14 -0.94 9.18 12.70
N VAL A 15 -0.72 7.91 12.99
CA VAL A 15 -1.65 6.84 12.57
C VAL A 15 -2.89 6.90 13.45
N ASP A 16 -4.07 6.88 12.84
CA ASP A 16 -5.34 6.86 13.56
C ASP A 16 -5.46 5.57 14.39
N PRO A 17 -5.92 5.62 15.66
CA PRO A 17 -6.12 4.42 16.49
C PRO A 17 -7.05 3.35 15.89
N LYS A 18 -7.90 3.72 14.92
CA LYS A 18 -8.78 2.79 14.18
C LYS A 18 -8.03 2.03 13.08
N CYS A 19 -6.90 2.55 12.62
CA CYS A 19 -6.02 1.83 11.71
C CYS A 19 -5.24 0.78 12.52
N ASP A 20 -5.19 -0.46 12.04
CA ASP A 20 -4.50 -1.53 12.75
C ASP A 20 -3.01 -1.17 12.93
N PRO A 21 -2.51 -1.05 14.18
CA PRO A 21 -1.14 -0.64 14.45
C PRO A 21 -0.10 -1.68 14.00
N LYS A 22 -0.52 -2.89 13.62
CA LYS A 22 0.37 -3.93 13.07
C LYS A 22 0.69 -3.73 11.59
N LEU A 23 -0.03 -2.85 10.89
CA LEU A 23 0.19 -2.58 9.47
C LEU A 23 1.34 -1.60 9.27
N ASP A 24 2.19 -1.87 8.27
CA ASP A 24 3.22 -0.95 7.83
C ASP A 24 2.68 -0.05 6.71
N PHE A 25 2.30 1.18 7.06
CA PHE A 25 1.80 2.18 6.12
C PHE A 25 2.90 2.92 5.35
N VAL A 26 4.18 2.58 5.53
CA VAL A 26 5.33 3.22 4.86
C VAL A 26 5.30 4.76 5.01
N PRO A 27 5.27 5.31 6.24
CA PRO A 27 5.15 6.75 6.44
C PRO A 27 6.41 7.50 5.98
N LYS A 28 6.21 8.61 5.27
CA LYS A 28 7.20 9.68 4.95
C LYS A 28 8.42 9.31 4.09
N ALA A 29 8.96 8.10 4.20
CA ALA A 29 10.14 7.66 3.48
C ALA A 29 9.88 6.36 2.72
N ALA A 30 10.39 6.28 1.49
CA ALA A 30 10.31 5.06 0.68
C ALA A 30 11.04 3.90 1.38
N LYS A 31 10.58 2.67 1.14
CA LYS A 31 11.20 1.44 1.67
C LYS A 31 11.60 0.52 0.54
N GLU A 32 12.83 0.05 0.56
CA GLU A 32 13.26 -1.03 -0.32
C GLU A 32 12.70 -2.37 0.20
N ARG A 33 11.99 -3.07 -0.69
CA ARG A 33 11.41 -4.39 -0.44
C ARG A 33 11.37 -5.17 -1.74
N LYS A 34 11.83 -6.42 -1.69
CA LYS A 34 11.59 -7.37 -2.78
C LYS A 34 10.11 -7.71 -2.81
N VAL A 35 9.38 -7.15 -3.77
CA VAL A 35 7.97 -7.43 -4.02
C VAL A 35 7.87 -8.40 -5.20
N ASN A 36 7.24 -9.57 -5.02
CA ASN A 36 7.00 -10.58 -6.08
C ASN A 36 5.52 -10.68 -6.50
N TYR A 37 4.61 -10.14 -5.68
CA TYR A 37 3.20 -9.95 -5.99
C TYR A 37 2.72 -8.67 -5.28
N ALA A 38 1.78 -7.97 -5.87
CA ALA A 38 1.14 -6.80 -5.28
C ALA A 38 -0.36 -6.82 -5.52
N ALA A 39 -1.13 -6.28 -4.56
CA ALA A 39 -2.56 -6.06 -4.68
C ALA A 39 -2.85 -4.56 -4.76
N SER A 40 -3.76 -4.17 -5.64
CA SER A 40 -4.29 -2.82 -5.76
C SER A 40 -5.81 -2.84 -5.53
N ASN A 41 -6.25 -2.16 -4.48
CA ASN A 41 -7.65 -2.09 -4.09
C ASN A 41 -8.27 -0.75 -4.53
N SER A 42 -9.49 -0.82 -5.06
CA SER A 42 -10.30 0.34 -5.44
C SER A 42 -11.70 0.22 -4.84
N PHE A 43 -12.08 1.19 -4.01
CA PHE A 43 -13.40 1.26 -3.37
C PHE A 43 -14.10 2.55 -3.82
N GLY A 44 -15.06 2.40 -4.72
CA GLY A 44 -15.77 3.51 -5.36
C GLY A 44 -17.15 3.78 -4.74
N PHE A 45 -17.68 4.97 -5.01
CA PHE A 45 -19.05 5.32 -4.61
C PHE A 45 -20.08 4.37 -5.22
N GLY A 46 -21.22 4.21 -4.54
CA GLY A 46 -22.25 3.23 -4.91
C GLY A 46 -21.91 1.79 -4.50
N GLY A 47 -20.86 1.58 -3.70
CA GLY A 47 -20.50 0.26 -3.18
C GLY A 47 -19.67 -0.60 -4.13
N HIS A 48 -19.03 0.02 -5.13
CA HIS A 48 -18.16 -0.69 -6.07
C HIS A 48 -16.84 -1.06 -5.40
N ASN A 49 -16.55 -2.36 -5.31
CA ASN A 49 -15.30 -2.88 -4.77
C ASN A 49 -14.58 -3.70 -5.84
N ALA A 50 -13.32 -3.37 -6.11
CA ALA A 50 -12.48 -4.11 -7.05
C ALA A 50 -11.07 -4.29 -6.47
N CYS A 51 -10.46 -5.43 -6.76
CA CYS A 51 -9.09 -5.75 -6.39
C CYS A 51 -8.38 -6.36 -7.61
N LEU A 52 -7.19 -5.84 -7.94
CA LEU A 52 -6.31 -6.39 -8.94
C LEU A 52 -5.05 -6.93 -8.27
N VAL A 53 -4.66 -8.16 -8.61
CA VAL A 53 -3.37 -8.74 -8.21
C VAL A 53 -2.45 -8.80 -9.43
N VAL A 54 -1.24 -8.28 -9.28
CA VAL A 54 -0.19 -8.33 -10.30
C VAL A 54 1.03 -9.08 -9.77
N GLY A 55 1.65 -9.88 -10.64
CA GLY A 55 2.87 -10.61 -10.37
C GLY A 55 4.01 -10.12 -11.25
N LYS A 56 5.24 -10.19 -10.74
CA LYS A 56 6.44 -9.96 -11.56
C LYS A 56 6.62 -11.17 -12.47
N ILE A 57 6.92 -10.86 -13.73
CA ILE A 57 7.34 -11.84 -14.74
C ILE A 57 8.85 -12.05 -14.61
#